data_AF-A0A1I4D211-F1
#
_entry.id   AF-A0A1I4D211-F1
#
_cell.length_a   1.000
_cell.length_b   1.000
_cell.length_c   1.000
_cell.angle_alpha   90.00
_cell.angle_beta   90.00
_cell.angle_gamma   90.00
#
_symmetry.space_group_name_H-M   'P 1'
#
loop_
_entity.id
_entity.type
_entity.pdbx_description
1 polymer ?
#
loop_
_entity_poly.entity_id
_entity_poly.type
_entity_poly.pdbx_seq_one_letter_code
_entity_poly.pdbx_strand_id
1 'polypeptide(L)' 'MKTYRKIMDAKQLLPVMQLPDFLHNEKVEIIVTPLVKRKKKSVKRKSAMGLLKEFTDPALMEQEKQAWERHVKEKYGIA' A
#
# COMPACT_ATOMS: atom_id res chain seq x y z
N MET A 1 7.55 18.27 -10.65
CA MET A 1 7.04 18.99 -9.46
C MET A 1 8.01 20.10 -9.14
N LYS A 2 7.55 21.35 -8.97
CA LYS A 2 8.42 22.47 -8.60
C LYS A 2 8.57 22.49 -7.09
N THR A 3 9.80 22.44 -6.59
CA THR A 3 10.14 22.57 -5.16
C THR A 3 11.01 23.80 -4.98
N TYR A 4 10.87 24.48 -3.84
CA TYR A 4 11.76 25.58 -3.48
C TYR A 4 12.85 25.04 -2.54
N ARG A 5 14.11 25.30 -2.90
CA ARG A 5 15.29 24.90 -2.11
C ARG A 5 16.06 26.16 -1.72
N LYS A 6 16.48 26.23 -0.46
CA LYS A 6 17.36 27.30 0.02
C LYS A 6 18.26 26.79 1.14
N ILE A 7 19.53 27.13 1.06
CA ILE A 7 20.51 26.89 2.13
C ILE A 7 20.62 28.18 2.93
N MET A 8 20.49 28.09 4.25
CA MET A 8 20.63 29.23 5.16
C MET A 8 21.10 28.79 6.54
N ASP A 9 21.51 29.74 7.37
CA ASP A 9 21.85 29.47 8.76
C ASP A 9 20.60 29.16 9.58
N ALA A 10 20.66 28.13 10.42
CA ALA A 10 19.53 27.71 11.25
C ALA A 10 18.98 28.81 12.17
N LYS A 11 19.83 29.78 12.57
CA LYS A 11 19.40 30.94 13.37
C LYS A 11 18.30 31.76 12.69
N GLN A 12 18.29 31.81 11.36
CA GLN A 12 17.28 32.55 10.59
C GLN A 12 15.90 31.86 10.59
N LEU A 13 15.85 30.57 10.95
CA LEU A 13 14.64 29.75 10.98
C LEU A 13 13.95 29.72 12.35
N LEU A 14 14.67 30.02 13.43
CA LEU A 14 14.15 30.00 14.81
C LEU A 14 12.87 30.82 15.03
N PRO A 15 12.66 31.99 14.37
CA PRO A 15 11.42 32.75 14.52
C PRO A 15 10.20 32.07 13.88
N VAL A 16 10.42 31.16 12.93
CA VAL A 16 9.38 30.59 12.07
C VAL A 16 9.08 29.13 12.44
N MET A 17 10.07 28.38 12.94
CA MET A 17 9.88 27.02 13.43
C MET A 17 10.81 26.69 14.59
N GLN A 18 10.34 25.84 15.50
CA GLN A 18 11.20 25.26 16.52
C GLN A 18 12.16 24.24 15.87
N LEU A 19 13.45 24.48 16.04
CA LEU A 19 14.52 23.61 15.57
C LEU A 19 15.20 22.94 16.77
N PRO A 20 15.63 21.67 16.65
CA PRO A 20 16.49 21.03 17.63
C PRO A 20 17.78 21.82 17.89
N ASP A 21 18.23 21.87 19.14
CA ASP A 21 19.37 22.68 19.58
C ASP A 21 20.66 22.37 18.82
N PHE A 22 20.86 21.10 18.44
CA PHE A 22 22.05 20.67 17.70
C PHE A 22 22.15 21.30 16.29
N LEU A 23 21.05 21.82 15.74
CA LEU A 23 21.06 22.46 14.41
C LEU A 23 21.30 23.97 14.48
N HIS A 24 21.22 24.61 15.65
CA HIS A 24 21.19 26.09 15.76
C HIS A 24 22.45 26.79 15.25
N ASN A 25 23.61 26.10 15.22
CA ASN A 25 24.88 26.64 14.76
C ASN A 25 25.34 26.05 13.42
N GLU A 26 24.46 25.32 12.71
CA GLU A 26 24.78 24.73 11.42
C GLU A 26 24.05 25.42 10.25
N LYS A 27 24.62 25.24 9.05
CA LYS A 27 23.95 25.57 7.80
C LYS A 27 22.97 24.46 7.49
N VAL A 28 21.71 24.83 7.30
CA VAL A 28 20.61 23.89 7.05
C VAL A 28 20.03 24.09 5.66
N GLU A 29 19.66 22.99 5.03
CA GLU A 29 18.92 23.00 3.77
C GLU A 29 17.42 22.91 4.03
N ILE A 30 16.66 23.88 3.52
CA ILE A 30 15.20 23.86 3.56
C ILE A 30 14.66 23.42 2.21
N ILE A 31 13.74 22.46 2.23
CA ILE A 31 12.99 22.00 1.06
C ILE A 31 11.50 22.25 1.30
N VAL A 32 10.92 23.23 0.62
CA VAL A 32 9.49 23.51 0.69
C VAL A 32 8.79 22.77 -0.44
N THR A 33 7.90 21.85 -0.06
CA THR A 33 7.11 21.06 -1.00
C THR A 33 5.63 21.38 -0.83
N PRO A 34 4.90 21.69 -1.91
CA PRO A 34 3.47 21.91 -1.80
C PRO A 34 2.78 20.64 -1.31
N LEU A 35 2.00 20.77 -0.23
CA LEU A 35 1.17 19.68 0.24
C LEU A 35 0.05 19.45 -0.78
N VAL A 36 0.23 18.47 -1.66
CA VAL A 36 -0.90 17.91 -2.39
C VAL A 36 -1.81 17.34 -1.31
N LYS A 37 -2.99 17.95 -1.08
CA LYS A 37 -4.02 17.37 -0.22
C LYS A 37 -4.16 15.92 -0.66
N ARG A 38 -3.63 15.00 0.13
CA ARG A 38 -3.89 13.57 -0.05
C ARG A 38 -5.37 13.46 0.24
N LYS A 39 -6.23 13.57 -0.80
CA LYS A 39 -7.51 12.87 -0.77
C LYS A 39 -7.12 11.49 -0.28
N LYS A 40 -7.52 11.12 0.94
CA LYS A 40 -7.30 9.76 1.45
C LYS A 40 -7.82 8.87 0.35
N LYS A 41 -6.93 8.32 -0.49
CA LYS A 41 -7.32 7.29 -1.43
C LYS A 41 -7.77 6.20 -0.48
N SER A 42 -9.08 5.99 -0.40
CA SER A 42 -9.61 4.82 0.27
C SER A 42 -8.83 3.67 -0.31
N VAL A 43 -7.96 3.08 0.51
CA VAL A 43 -7.21 1.89 0.10
C VAL A 43 -8.30 0.83 0.04
N LYS A 44 -8.96 0.71 -1.12
CA LYS A 44 -9.83 -0.41 -1.40
C LYS A 44 -8.93 -1.63 -1.19
N ARG A 45 -9.21 -2.40 -0.14
CA ARG A 45 -8.53 -3.67 0.09
C ARG A 45 -8.69 -4.46 -1.20
N LYS A 46 -7.57 -4.73 -1.87
CA LYS A 46 -7.58 -5.56 -3.07
C LYS A 46 -8.03 -6.94 -2.62
N SER A 47 -9.21 -7.36 -3.06
CA SER A 47 -9.70 -8.72 -2.82
C SER A 47 -9.42 -9.52 -4.07
N ALA A 48 -8.83 -10.70 -3.90
CA ALA A 48 -8.71 -11.67 -4.98
C ALA A 48 -10.04 -12.40 -5.25
N MET A 49 -11.02 -12.26 -4.35
CA MET A 49 -12.32 -12.89 -4.46
C MET A 49 -13.05 -12.40 -5.72
N GLY A 50 -13.34 -13.33 -6.63
CA GLY A 50 -14.05 -13.03 -7.88
C GLY A 50 -13.18 -12.58 -9.05
N LEU A 51 -11.84 -12.47 -8.90
CA LEU A 51 -10.94 -12.14 -10.03
C LEU A 51 -11.00 -13.16 -11.17
N LEU A 52 -11.27 -14.43 -10.84
CA LEU A 52 -11.34 -15.52 -11.81
C LEU A 52 -12.77 -15.92 -12.16
N LYS A 53 -13.76 -15.10 -11.79
CA LYS A 53 -15.17 -15.41 -12.00
C LYS A 53 -15.51 -15.60 -13.48
N GLU A 54 -14.85 -14.88 -14.37
CA GLU A 54 -15.04 -14.98 -15.83
C GLU A 54 -14.53 -16.31 -16.41
N PHE A 55 -13.64 -17.01 -15.69
CA PHE A 55 -13.13 -18.33 -16.07
C PHE A 55 -13.89 -19.46 -15.37
N THR A 56 -14.94 -19.14 -14.60
CA THR A 56 -15.74 -20.14 -13.89
C THR A 56 -16.76 -20.74 -14.85
N ASP A 57 -16.63 -22.03 -15.14
CA ASP A 57 -17.63 -22.81 -15.86
C ASP A 57 -18.45 -23.66 -14.87
N PRO A 58 -19.76 -23.40 -14.71
CA PRO A 58 -20.62 -24.16 -13.81
C PRO A 58 -20.69 -25.66 -14.11
N ALA A 59 -20.54 -26.06 -15.37
CA ALA A 59 -20.56 -27.48 -15.73
C ALA A 59 -19.30 -28.21 -15.24
N LEU A 60 -18.15 -27.53 -15.25
CA LEU A 60 -16.88 -28.08 -14.75
C LEU A 60 -16.83 -28.12 -13.22
N MET A 61 -17.42 -27.15 -12.52
CA MET A 61 -17.40 -27.13 -11.05
C MET A 61 -18.01 -28.40 -10.43
N GLU A 62 -19.13 -28.88 -10.98
CA GLU A 62 -19.79 -30.09 -10.49
C GLU A 62 -18.94 -31.34 -10.79
N GLN A 63 -18.30 -31.39 -11.97
CA GLN A 63 -17.40 -32.48 -12.35
C GLN A 63 -16.15 -32.52 -11.46
N GLU A 64 -15.55 -31.37 -11.18
CA GLU A 64 -14.41 -31.24 -10.28
C GLU A 64 -14.76 -31.73 -8.88
N LYS A 65 -15.89 -31.27 -8.33
CA LYS A 65 -16.36 -31.69 -7.01
C LYS A 65 -16.51 -33.21 -6.91
N GLN A 66 -17.17 -33.83 -7.89
CA GLN A 66 -17.36 -35.28 -7.91
C GLN A 66 -16.04 -36.04 -8.10
N ALA A 67 -15.13 -35.53 -8.94
CA ALA A 67 -13.81 -36.13 -9.12
C ALA A 67 -12.99 -36.09 -7.84
N TRP A 68 -13.03 -34.99 -7.09
CA TRP A 68 -12.38 -34.85 -5.79
C TRP A 68 -12.98 -35.80 -4.75
N GLU A 69 -14.30 -35.87 -4.64
CA GLU A 69 -14.98 -36.78 -3.72
C GLU A 69 -14.63 -38.25 -4.02
N ARG A 70 -14.62 -38.64 -5.29
CA ARG A 70 -14.23 -40.00 -5.72
C ARG A 70 -12.77 -40.29 -5.39
N HIS A 71 -11.85 -39.38 -5.71
CA HIS A 71 -10.43 -39.58 -5.46
C HIS A 71 -10.12 -39.72 -3.96
N VAL A 72 -10.75 -38.91 -3.12
CA VAL A 72 -10.59 -38.99 -1.66
C VAL A 72 -11.13 -40.32 -1.13
N LYS A 73 -12.29 -40.77 -1.61
CA LYS A 73 -12.88 -42.05 -1.24
C LYS A 73 -12.04 -43.25 -1.70
N GLU A 74 -11.49 -43.20 -2.90
CA GLU A 74 -10.58 -44.23 -3.43
C GLU A 74 -9.27 -44.30 -2.66
N LYS A 75 -8.71 -43.14 -2.29
CA LYS A 75 -7.39 -43.05 -1.65
C LYS A 75 -7.43 -43.31 -0.15
N TYR A 76 -8.51 -42.94 0.53
CA TYR A 76 -8.60 -42.98 1.99
C TYR A 76 -9.75 -43.86 2.51
N GLY A 77 -10.66 -44.34 1.65
CA GLY A 77 -11.75 -45.25 2.04
C GLY A 77 -12.84 -44.63 2.91
N ILE A 78 -12.81 -43.32 3.15
CA ILE A 78 -13.76 -42.63 4.04
C ILE A 78 -14.99 -42.26 3.21
N ALA A 79 -16.16 -42.75 3.64
CA ALA A 79 -17.48 -42.37 3.15
C ALA A 79 -18.11 -41.34 4.10
#